data_AF-A0A0Q5ZLE4-F1
#
_entry.id   AF-A0A0Q5ZLE4-F1
#
_cell.length_a   1.000
_cell.length_b   1.000
_cell.length_c   1.000
_cell.angle_alpha   90.00
_cell.angle_beta   90.00
_cell.angle_gamma   90.00
#
_symmetry.space_group_name_H-M   'P 1'
#
loop_
_entity.id
_entity.type
_entity.pdbx_description
1 polymer ?
#
loop_
_entity_poly.entity_id
_entity_poly.type
_entity_poly.pdbx_seq_one_letter_code
_entity_poly.pdbx_strand_id
1 'polypeptide(L)'
;MPSDFKTTSKYEVTTQKQEKVPKTVIIKTKKFKIKIDKQPNGNYLYQSWGASTKISAKPAMIISDGDVIPDGSGGNYYFEFNNNGTLYQVWRNYLTSSSKKAPYTLVVIDNNGETIVRQHAQVVKN
;
A
#
# COMPACT_ATOMS: atom_id res chain seq x y z
N MET A 1 53.74 24.40 -9.41
CA MET A 1 53.37 23.94 -8.06
C MET A 1 52.42 24.98 -7.45
N PRO A 2 51.34 24.58 -6.75
CA PRO A 2 50.02 24.38 -7.37
C PRO A 2 48.84 25.03 -6.62
N SER A 3 47.64 25.05 -7.22
CA SER A 3 46.38 24.62 -6.56
C SER A 3 45.16 24.66 -7.50
N ASP A 4 45.12 23.75 -8.48
CA ASP A 4 43.85 23.35 -9.11
C ASP A 4 43.22 22.23 -8.27
N PHE A 5 42.44 22.60 -7.25
CA PHE A 5 41.52 21.67 -6.59
C PHE A 5 40.18 21.70 -7.32
N LYS A 6 40.06 20.95 -8.42
CA LYS A 6 38.76 20.49 -8.91
C LYS A 6 38.44 19.15 -8.23
N THR A 7 37.92 19.23 -7.01
CA THR A 7 37.39 18.06 -6.31
C THR A 7 36.17 17.57 -7.06
N THR A 8 36.38 16.50 -7.84
CA THR A 8 35.30 15.70 -8.42
C THR A 8 34.81 14.79 -7.30
N SER A 9 33.75 15.20 -6.61
CA SER A 9 33.05 14.30 -5.70
C SER A 9 32.22 13.33 -6.54
N LYS A 10 32.78 12.15 -6.78
CA LYS A 10 32.05 10.96 -7.16
C LYS A 10 31.20 10.54 -5.96
N TYR A 11 30.07 11.21 -5.75
CA TYR A 11 29.01 10.62 -4.95
C TYR A 11 28.40 9.53 -5.81
N GLU A 12 28.87 8.31 -5.62
CA GLU A 12 28.11 7.13 -5.97
C GLU A 12 26.77 7.26 -5.25
N VAL A 13 25.72 7.62 -6.00
CA VAL A 13 24.35 7.47 -5.55
C VAL A 13 24.13 5.97 -5.44
N THR A 14 24.48 5.40 -4.29
CA THR A 14 24.04 4.07 -3.91
C THR A 14 22.52 4.16 -3.86
N THR A 15 21.89 3.78 -4.95
CA THR A 15 20.44 3.75 -5.07
C THR A 15 19.99 2.65 -4.12
N GLN A 16 19.72 3.02 -2.87
CA GLN A 16 18.99 2.16 -1.97
C GLN A 16 17.70 1.80 -2.71
N LYS A 17 17.50 0.50 -2.90
CA LYS A 17 16.46 -0.06 -3.76
C LYS A 17 15.10 0.29 -3.12
N GLN A 18 14.60 1.49 -3.39
CA GLN A 18 13.31 1.95 -2.88
C GLN A 18 12.26 1.03 -3.50
N GLU A 19 11.65 0.17 -2.67
CA GLU A 19 10.72 -0.84 -3.16
C GLU A 19 9.52 -0.13 -3.78
N LYS A 20 9.40 -0.26 -5.10
CA LYS A 20 8.40 0.45 -5.89
C LYS A 20 7.01 -0.06 -5.49
N VAL A 21 6.11 0.88 -5.17
CA VAL A 21 4.69 0.58 -4.91
C VAL A 21 4.16 -0.34 -6.02
N PRO A 22 3.56 -1.49 -5.69
CA PRO A 22 3.19 -2.48 -6.68
C PRO A 22 2.08 -1.94 -7.59
N LYS A 23 2.14 -2.31 -8.88
CA LYS A 23 1.04 -2.02 -9.81
C LYS A 23 -0.23 -2.75 -9.42
N THR A 24 -0.12 -3.96 -8.89
CA THR A 24 -1.24 -4.75 -8.41
C THR A 24 -0.84 -5.47 -7.15
N VAL A 25 -1.72 -5.48 -6.16
CA VAL A 25 -1.58 -6.34 -4.97
C VAL A 25 -2.92 -6.96 -4.63
N ILE A 26 -2.90 -8.25 -4.25
CA ILE A 26 -4.06 -8.94 -3.70
C ILE A 26 -3.71 -9.33 -2.26
N ILE A 27 -4.54 -8.90 -1.32
CA ILE A 27 -4.38 -9.21 0.09
C ILE A 27 -5.62 -9.90 0.65
N LYS A 28 -5.43 -10.74 1.66
CA LYS A 28 -6.50 -11.44 2.35
C LYS A 28 -6.40 -11.20 3.85
N THR A 29 -7.48 -10.66 4.42
CA THR A 29 -7.72 -10.58 5.87
C THR A 29 -8.56 -11.77 6.33
N LYS A 30 -8.94 -11.81 7.62
CA LYS A 30 -9.88 -12.83 8.12
C LYS A 30 -11.26 -12.71 7.45
N LYS A 31 -11.72 -11.49 7.15
CA LYS A 31 -13.08 -11.25 6.63
C LYS A 31 -13.13 -10.90 5.15
N PHE A 32 -12.04 -10.36 4.59
CA PHE A 32 -12.04 -9.77 3.25
C PHE A 32 -10.92 -10.31 2.37
N LYS A 33 -11.20 -10.43 1.09
CA LYS A 33 -10.20 -10.48 0.03
C LYS A 33 -10.24 -9.12 -0.67
N ILE A 34 -9.07 -8.52 -0.92
CA ILE A 34 -8.96 -7.16 -1.47
C ILE A 34 -7.95 -7.19 -2.61
N LYS A 35 -8.29 -6.53 -3.71
CA LYS A 35 -7.41 -6.27 -4.84
C LYS A 35 -7.25 -4.76 -4.97
N ILE A 36 -6.00 -4.32 -5.12
CA ILE A 36 -5.66 -2.94 -5.40
C ILE A 36 -4.89 -2.92 -6.72
N ASP A 37 -5.39 -2.18 -7.69
CA ASP A 37 -4.79 -2.05 -9.03
C ASP A 37 -4.50 -0.60 -9.36
N LYS A 38 -3.27 -0.30 -9.77
CA LYS A 38 -2.88 1.00 -10.34
C LYS A 38 -3.54 1.15 -11.71
N GLN A 39 -4.30 2.22 -11.87
CA GLN A 39 -5.02 2.56 -13.09
C GLN A 39 -4.13 3.39 -14.04
N PRO A 40 -4.49 3.49 -15.34
CA PRO A 40 -3.73 4.28 -16.32
C PRO A 40 -3.58 5.77 -15.96
N ASN A 41 -4.54 6.34 -15.22
CA ASN A 41 -4.51 7.72 -14.74
C ASN A 41 -3.50 7.95 -13.59
N GLY A 42 -2.94 6.88 -13.02
CA GLY A 42 -1.96 6.95 -11.93
C GLY A 42 -2.54 6.66 -10.54
N ASN A 43 -3.85 6.76 -10.35
CA ASN A 43 -4.56 6.42 -9.12
C ASN A 43 -4.72 4.90 -8.98
N TYR A 44 -5.29 4.47 -7.86
CA TYR A 44 -5.55 3.08 -7.54
C TYR A 44 -7.05 2.78 -7.48
N LEU A 45 -7.40 1.54 -7.85
CA LEU A 45 -8.75 0.98 -7.73
C LEU A 45 -8.78 -0.06 -6.62
N TYR A 46 -9.62 0.15 -5.62
CA TYR A 46 -9.90 -0.82 -4.56
C TYR A 46 -11.09 -1.69 -4.96
N GLN A 47 -10.92 -3.01 -4.82
CA GLN A 47 -12.00 -3.98 -4.98
C GLN A 47 -11.97 -4.94 -3.80
N SER A 48 -13.13 -5.23 -3.21
CA SER A 48 -13.20 -6.22 -2.11
C SER A 48 -14.33 -7.22 -2.26
N TRP A 49 -14.08 -8.39 -1.67
CA TRP A 49 -15.00 -9.50 -1.57
C TRP A 49 -14.95 -10.10 -0.16
N GLY A 50 -15.89 -10.98 0.19
CA GLY A 50 -15.73 -11.85 1.35
C GLY A 50 -14.48 -12.73 1.23
N ALA A 51 -13.80 -13.03 2.34
CA ALA A 51 -12.48 -13.70 2.37
C ALA A 51 -12.35 -14.97 1.52
N SER A 52 -13.42 -15.75 1.38
CA SER A 52 -13.45 -17.02 0.63
C SER A 52 -13.93 -16.87 -0.81
N THR A 53 -14.41 -15.70 -1.21
CA THR A 53 -14.94 -15.43 -2.55
C THR A 53 -13.80 -15.40 -3.58
N LYS A 54 -14.04 -15.92 -4.77
CA LYS A 54 -13.08 -15.87 -5.89
C LYS A 54 -13.00 -14.44 -6.45
N ILE A 55 -11.82 -14.03 -6.92
CA ILE A 55 -11.63 -12.69 -7.50
C ILE A 55 -12.36 -12.51 -8.83
N SER A 56 -12.64 -13.62 -9.52
CA SER A 56 -13.39 -13.63 -10.78
C SER A 56 -14.88 -13.40 -10.58
N ALA A 57 -15.38 -13.46 -9.34
CA ALA A 57 -16.75 -13.09 -9.03
C ALA A 57 -16.89 -11.56 -8.96
N LYS A 58 -18.13 -11.06 -9.07
CA LYS A 58 -18.42 -9.63 -8.88
C LYS A 58 -17.94 -9.15 -7.50
N PRO A 59 -17.15 -8.06 -7.41
CA PRO A 59 -16.77 -7.46 -6.14
C PRO A 59 -18.00 -7.02 -5.35
N ALA A 60 -17.93 -7.14 -4.02
CA ALA A 60 -18.93 -6.60 -3.12
C ALA A 60 -18.81 -5.07 -2.98
N MET A 61 -17.60 -4.54 -3.18
CA MET A 61 -17.33 -3.11 -3.12
C MET A 61 -16.23 -2.75 -4.11
N ILE A 62 -16.37 -1.60 -4.75
CA ILE A 62 -15.39 -0.98 -5.64
C ILE A 62 -15.27 0.49 -5.24
N ILE A 63 -14.04 0.98 -5.07
CA ILE A 63 -13.76 2.39 -4.79
C ILE A 63 -12.64 2.84 -5.73
N SER A 64 -12.92 3.83 -6.58
CA SER A 64 -11.96 4.40 -7.52
C SER A 64 -11.13 5.52 -6.88
N ASP A 65 -10.20 6.06 -7.66
CA ASP A 65 -9.50 7.32 -7.37
C ASP A 65 -8.74 7.33 -6.04
N GLY A 66 -8.27 6.15 -5.62
CA GLY A 66 -7.42 6.03 -4.45
C GLY A 66 -6.01 6.53 -4.69
N ASP A 67 -5.42 7.08 -3.66
CA ASP A 67 -4.04 7.59 -3.66
C ASP A 67 -3.09 6.65 -2.93
N VAL A 68 -1.80 6.82 -3.18
CA VAL A 68 -0.75 6.22 -2.36
C VAL A 68 -0.04 7.33 -1.60
N ILE A 69 -0.03 7.23 -0.28
CA ILE A 69 0.56 8.21 0.61
C ILE A 69 1.86 7.63 1.18
N PRO A 70 3.03 8.21 0.87
CA PRO A 70 4.29 7.84 1.50
C PRO A 70 4.26 8.15 3.00
N ASP A 71 4.81 7.24 3.81
CA ASP A 71 4.90 7.37 5.26
C ASP A 71 6.36 7.23 5.72
N GLY A 72 7.00 8.39 5.95
CA GLY A 72 8.40 8.47 6.34
C GLY A 72 9.41 8.14 5.22
N SER A 73 10.70 8.19 5.56
CA SER A 73 11.81 7.98 4.61
C SER A 73 12.15 6.51 4.36
N GLY A 74 11.64 5.59 5.18
CA GLY A 74 11.91 4.15 5.11
C GLY A 74 11.15 3.41 4.00
N GLY A 75 10.44 4.13 3.13
CA GLY A 75 9.65 3.55 2.04
C GLY A 75 8.31 2.97 2.47
N ASN A 76 7.83 3.21 3.70
CA ASN A 76 6.46 2.86 4.04
C ASN A 76 5.48 3.71 3.23
N TYR A 77 4.30 3.16 3.03
CA TYR A 77 3.19 3.84 2.39
C TYR A 77 1.88 3.17 2.82
N TYR A 78 0.79 3.85 2.56
CA TYR A 78 -0.54 3.24 2.55
C TYR A 78 -1.30 3.68 1.32
N PHE A 79 -2.19 2.82 0.86
CA PHE A 79 -3.22 3.24 -0.09
C PHE A 79 -4.37 3.84 0.69
N GLU A 80 -4.94 4.94 0.22
CA GLU A 80 -6.13 5.57 0.80
C GLU A 80 -7.23 5.67 -0.24
N PHE A 81 -8.44 5.28 0.16
CA PHE A 81 -9.64 5.38 -0.65
C PHE A 81 -10.74 6.02 0.20
N ASN A 82 -11.49 6.97 -0.37
CA ASN A 82 -12.66 7.55 0.26
C ASN A 82 -13.93 6.99 -0.37
N ASN A 83 -14.87 6.53 0.45
CA ASN A 83 -16.21 6.16 0.02
C ASN A 83 -17.24 6.88 0.90
N ASN A 84 -17.77 7.99 0.39
CA ASN A 84 -18.78 8.82 1.06
C ASN A 84 -18.39 9.24 2.49
N GLY A 85 -17.13 9.65 2.66
CA GLY A 85 -16.56 10.09 3.94
C GLY A 85 -15.87 8.97 4.74
N THR A 86 -16.14 7.71 4.43
CA THR A 86 -15.48 6.58 5.10
C THR A 86 -14.14 6.31 4.42
N LEU A 87 -13.06 6.36 5.18
CA LEU A 87 -11.70 6.13 4.68
C LEU A 87 -11.31 4.66 4.80
N TYR A 88 -10.75 4.12 3.72
CA TYR A 88 -10.20 2.79 3.64
C TYR A 88 -8.70 2.92 3.42
N GLN A 89 -7.92 2.58 4.44
CA GLN A 89 -6.48 2.64 4.38
C GLN A 89 -5.88 1.24 4.37
N VAL A 90 -5.00 0.97 3.40
CA VAL A 90 -4.27 -0.30 3.30
C VAL A 90 -2.78 -0.03 3.49
N TRP A 91 -2.33 -0.24 4.72
CA TRP A 91 -0.99 0.05 5.18
C TRP A 91 -0.01 -1.05 4.81
N ARG A 92 1.13 -0.67 4.24
CA ARG A 92 2.27 -1.56 4.01
C ARG A 92 3.17 -1.59 5.24
N ASN A 93 3.42 -2.79 5.77
CA ASN A 93 4.26 -2.99 6.95
C ASN A 93 5.65 -3.53 6.54
N TYR A 94 6.64 -2.67 6.28
CA TYR A 94 8.00 -3.11 5.88
C TYR A 94 8.89 -3.51 7.06
N LEU A 95 8.74 -2.83 8.21
CA LEU A 95 9.66 -2.95 9.33
C LEU A 95 9.14 -3.93 10.37
N THR A 96 9.36 -5.20 10.14
CA THR A 96 9.18 -6.19 11.19
C THR A 96 10.34 -7.15 11.18
N SER A 97 11.28 -6.96 12.12
CA SER A 97 12.30 -7.94 12.52
C SER A 97 11.73 -9.30 12.96
N SER A 98 10.41 -9.45 12.90
CA SER A 98 9.66 -10.66 13.14
C SER A 98 9.01 -11.12 11.84
N SER A 99 9.37 -12.31 11.38
CA SER A 99 8.71 -13.02 10.26
C SER A 99 7.21 -13.29 10.46
N LYS A 100 6.65 -12.93 11.63
CA LYS A 100 5.28 -13.22 12.02
C LYS A 100 4.30 -12.07 11.73
N LYS A 101 4.77 -10.86 11.44
CA LYS A 101 3.86 -9.73 11.20
C LYS A 101 3.37 -9.73 9.76
N ALA A 102 2.08 -9.47 9.60
CA ALA A 102 1.45 -9.48 8.29
C ALA A 102 1.95 -8.31 7.43
N PRO A 103 2.19 -8.53 6.13
CA PRO A 103 2.76 -7.53 5.23
C PRO A 103 1.85 -6.31 5.02
N TYR A 104 0.55 -6.44 5.29
CA TYR A 104 -0.40 -5.35 5.17
C TYR A 104 -1.38 -5.30 6.35
N THR A 105 -1.98 -4.13 6.56
CA THR A 105 -3.10 -3.93 7.50
C THR A 105 -4.19 -3.12 6.80
N LEU A 106 -5.43 -3.63 6.80
CA LEU A 106 -6.61 -2.84 6.46
C LEU A 106 -7.06 -2.07 7.70
N VAL A 107 -7.24 -0.76 7.55
CA VAL A 107 -7.89 0.12 8.51
C VAL A 107 -9.08 0.78 7.81
N VAL A 108 -10.26 0.77 8.43
CA VAL A 108 -11.42 1.51 7.94
C VAL A 108 -11.85 2.49 9.03
N ILE A 109 -11.96 3.75 8.64
CA ILE A 109 -12.30 4.88 9.51
C ILE A 109 -13.62 5.45 9.02
N ASP A 110 -14.61 5.55 9.89
CA ASP A 110 -15.91 6.11 9.53
C ASP A 110 -15.88 7.65 9.44
N ASN A 111 -17.04 8.24 9.13
CA ASN A 111 -17.18 9.68 8.94
C ASN A 111 -16.96 10.49 10.24
N ASN A 112 -17.00 9.83 11.40
CA ASN A 112 -16.75 10.45 12.71
C ASN A 112 -15.26 10.38 13.10
N GLY A 113 -14.43 9.73 12.28
CA GLY A 113 -13.02 9.48 12.59
C GLY A 113 -12.79 8.22 13.43
N GLU A 114 -13.81 7.39 13.64
CA GLU A 114 -13.68 6.17 14.45
C GLU A 114 -13.17 4.99 13.59
N THR A 115 -12.19 4.25 14.13
CA THR A 115 -11.72 3.02 13.46
C THR A 115 -12.71 1.88 13.68
N ILE A 116 -13.48 1.55 12.64
CA ILE A 116 -14.47 0.48 12.66
C ILE A 116 -13.93 -0.87 12.17
N VAL A 117 -12.80 -0.88 11.46
CA VAL A 117 -12.10 -2.10 11.05
C VAL A 117 -10.60 -1.93 11.22
N ARG A 118 -9.95 -2.92 11.83
CA ARG A 118 -8.49 -3.08 11.80
C ARG A 118 -8.13 -4.55 11.64
N GLN A 119 -7.61 -4.94 10.48
CA GLN A 119 -7.30 -6.34 10.18
C GLN A 119 -5.96 -6.51 9.46
N HIS A 120 -5.13 -7.38 10.01
CA HIS A 120 -3.93 -7.87 9.34
C HIS A 120 -4.26 -8.64 8.07
N ALA A 121 -3.45 -8.46 7.04
CA ALA A 121 -3.66 -9.05 5.73
C ALA A 121 -2.37 -9.68 5.18
N GLN A 122 -2.51 -10.87 4.60
CA GLN A 122 -1.44 -11.56 3.90
C GLN A 122 -1.56 -11.33 2.41
N VAL A 123 -0.42 -11.18 1.72
CA VAL A 123 -0.42 -11.16 0.24
C VAL A 123 -0.80 -12.56 -0.26
N VAL A 124 -1.71 -12.62 -1.21
CA VAL A 124 -2.11 -13.87 -1.85
C VAL A 124 -1.87 -13.77 -3.35
N LYS A 125 -1.59 -14.92 -3.97
CA LYS A 125 -1.56 -15.01 -5.44
C LYS A 125 -2.98 -15.26 -5.94
N ASN A 126 -3.23 -14.82 -7.17
CA ASN A 126 -4.45 -15.17 -7.87
C ASN A 126 -4.40 -16.63 -8.35
#